data_AF-A0A4Q6ESL7-F1
#
_entry.id   AF-A0A4Q6ESL7-F1
#
_cell.length_a   1.000
_cell.length_b   1.000
_cell.length_c   1.000
_cell.angle_alpha   90.00
_cell.angle_beta   90.00
_cell.angle_gamma   90.00
#
_symmetry.space_group_name_H-M   'P 1'
#
loop_
_entity.id
_entity.type
_entity.pdbx_description
1 polymer ?
#
loop_
_entity_poly.entity_id
_entity_poly.type
_entity_poly.pdbx_seq_one_letter_code
_entity_poly.pdbx_strand_id
1 'polypeptide(L)'
;MSMKVFDRTLEGLAKSLDLRSQAQAKVLAVDGKMPMDRSDSRHIASNGEVDSVQGEVYNQINDVVREDGNTVDRDEEMTSLFQNQLLYNAAADLVKKKLGMLKYAISDGGH
;
A
#
# COMPACT_ATOMS: atom_id res chain seq x y z
N MET A 1 -9.65 -28.46 -34.04
CA MET A 1 -9.10 -27.32 -33.27
C MET A 1 -9.26 -27.45 -31.75
N SER A 2 -9.94 -28.49 -31.23
CA SER A 2 -10.19 -28.67 -29.78
C SER A 2 -9.00 -29.24 -28.98
N MET A 3 -8.20 -30.14 -29.58
CA MET A 3 -7.18 -30.91 -28.84
C MET A 3 -5.96 -30.08 -28.36
N LYS A 4 -5.52 -29.08 -29.13
CA LYS A 4 -4.34 -28.24 -28.79
C LYS A 4 -4.57 -27.30 -27.59
N VAL A 5 -5.83 -26.99 -27.29
CA VAL A 5 -6.17 -26.07 -26.19
C VAL A 5 -6.10 -26.80 -24.84
N PHE A 6 -6.46 -28.08 -24.83
CA PHE A 6 -6.33 -28.96 -23.65
C PHE A 6 -4.87 -29.25 -23.31
N ASP A 7 -4.01 -29.53 -24.29
CA ASP A 7 -2.59 -29.77 -24.02
C ASP A 7 -1.93 -28.53 -23.38
N ARG A 8 -2.27 -27.33 -23.88
CA ARG A 8 -1.70 -26.07 -23.36
C ARG A 8 -2.16 -25.73 -21.94
N THR A 9 -3.39 -26.09 -21.57
CA THR A 9 -3.88 -25.89 -20.19
C THR A 9 -3.29 -26.91 -19.23
N LEU A 10 -3.09 -28.17 -19.67
CA LEU A 10 -2.45 -29.22 -18.88
C LEU A 10 -0.96 -28.92 -18.63
N GLU A 11 -0.24 -28.42 -19.64
CA GLU A 11 1.16 -27.97 -19.46
C GLU A 11 1.26 -26.81 -18.47
N GLY A 12 0.34 -25.83 -18.55
CA GLY A 12 0.27 -24.72 -17.60
C GLY A 12 -0.01 -25.19 -16.17
N LEU A 13 -0.91 -26.16 -16.00
CA LEU A 13 -1.23 -26.78 -14.72
C LEU A 13 -0.04 -27.55 -14.16
N ALA A 14 0.62 -28.38 -14.97
CA ALA A 14 1.80 -29.14 -14.57
C ALA A 14 2.93 -28.22 -14.10
N LYS A 15 3.22 -27.15 -14.85
CA LYS A 15 4.24 -26.16 -14.48
C LYS A 15 3.88 -25.44 -13.18
N SER A 16 2.60 -25.11 -12.98
CA SER A 16 2.13 -24.47 -11.74
C SER A 16 2.20 -25.40 -10.52
N LEU A 17 1.98 -26.69 -10.73
CA LEU A 17 2.03 -27.70 -9.67
C LEU A 17 3.48 -27.94 -9.22
N ASP A 18 4.42 -27.95 -10.17
CA ASP A 18 5.85 -28.12 -9.92
C ASP A 18 6.46 -26.89 -9.22
N LEU A 19 6.06 -25.68 -9.64
CA LEU A 19 6.41 -24.44 -8.92
C LEU A 19 5.90 -24.45 -7.47
N ARG A 20 4.67 -24.93 -7.23
CA ARG A 20 4.09 -25.03 -5.88
C ARG A 20 4.77 -26.10 -5.04
N SER A 21 5.04 -27.28 -5.59
CA SER A 21 5.69 -28.37 -4.85
C SER A 21 7.11 -27.99 -4.45
N GLN A 22 7.86 -27.31 -5.33
CA GLN A 22 9.20 -26.80 -5.05
C GLN A 22 9.18 -25.69 -4.00
N ALA A 23 8.23 -24.75 -4.08
CA ALA A 23 8.06 -23.71 -3.05
C ALA A 23 7.72 -24.32 -1.69
N GLN A 24 6.83 -25.31 -1.66
CA GLN A 24 6.42 -25.98 -0.42
C GLN A 24 7.55 -26.84 0.18
N ALA A 25 8.33 -27.54 -0.65
CA ALA A 25 9.50 -28.28 -0.20
C ALA A 25 10.59 -27.36 0.38
N LYS A 26 10.79 -26.18 -0.22
CA LYS A 26 11.73 -25.16 0.28
C LYS A 26 11.30 -24.57 1.62
N VAL A 27 10.00 -24.45 1.88
CA VAL A 27 9.45 -24.01 3.16
C VAL A 27 9.60 -25.07 4.25
N LEU A 28 9.41 -26.35 3.92
CA LEU A 28 9.50 -27.46 4.89
C LEU A 28 10.94 -27.82 5.29
N ALA A 29 11.93 -27.50 4.46
CA ALA A 29 13.34 -27.83 4.70
C ALA A 29 14.10 -26.80 5.56
N VAL A 30 13.46 -25.71 5.99
CA VAL A 30 14.12 -24.58 6.67
C VAL A 30 13.82 -24.63 8.17
N ASP A 31 14.87 -24.97 8.94
CA ASP A 31 14.90 -25.08 10.39
C ASP A 31 14.61 -23.72 11.07
N GLY A 32 13.33 -23.43 11.31
CA GLY A 32 12.84 -22.35 12.17
C GLY A 32 13.06 -20.90 11.72
N LYS A 33 13.75 -20.65 10.60
CA LYS A 33 14.02 -19.30 10.07
C LYS A 33 13.68 -19.21 8.58
N MET A 34 12.39 -19.05 8.27
CA MET A 34 12.01 -18.73 6.88
C MET A 34 12.70 -17.43 6.45
N PRO A 35 13.47 -17.41 5.35
CA PRO A 35 13.97 -16.16 4.79
C PRO A 35 12.75 -15.35 4.34
N MET A 36 12.56 -14.13 4.85
CA MET A 36 11.44 -13.32 4.36
C MET A 36 11.75 -12.90 2.92
N ASP A 37 10.92 -13.36 2.00
CA ASP A 37 11.00 -12.98 0.59
C ASP A 37 10.20 -11.69 0.38
N ARG A 38 10.74 -10.74 -0.39
CA ARG A 38 10.07 -9.47 -0.64
C ARG A 38 9.01 -9.69 -1.72
N SER A 39 7.76 -9.39 -1.39
CA SER A 39 6.67 -9.43 -2.38
C SER A 39 6.71 -8.28 -3.39
N ASP A 40 7.31 -7.15 -3.03
CA ASP A 40 7.51 -5.97 -3.90
C ASP A 40 8.88 -5.36 -3.58
N SER A 41 9.54 -4.84 -4.62
CA SER A 41 10.86 -4.20 -4.49
C SER A 41 10.85 -2.90 -3.68
N ARG A 42 9.67 -2.36 -3.32
CA ARG A 42 9.51 -1.21 -2.42
C ARG A 42 9.30 -1.61 -0.96
N HIS A 43 9.05 -2.88 -0.67
CA HIS A 43 8.89 -3.36 0.71
C HIS A 43 10.24 -3.44 1.41
N ILE A 44 10.32 -3.34 2.74
CA ILE A 44 11.60 -3.41 3.44
C ILE A 44 12.28 -4.76 3.22
N ALA A 45 13.58 -4.77 2.96
CA ALA A 45 14.33 -5.99 2.74
C ALA A 45 14.56 -6.76 4.04
N SER A 46 14.43 -8.09 3.99
CA SER A 46 14.66 -8.98 5.14
C SER A 46 16.10 -9.01 5.64
N ASN A 47 17.06 -8.57 4.81
CA ASN A 47 18.48 -8.80 5.04
C ASN A 47 19.22 -7.48 5.23
N GLY A 48 19.17 -6.93 6.45
CA GLY A 48 20.17 -5.98 6.95
C GLY A 48 20.24 -4.61 6.26
N GLU A 49 19.46 -4.35 5.22
CA GLU A 49 19.34 -3.05 4.55
C GLU A 49 18.43 -2.09 5.35
N VAL A 50 18.52 -2.15 6.67
CA VAL A 50 17.99 -1.14 7.60
C VAL A 50 19.08 -0.10 7.90
N ASP A 51 20.35 -0.42 7.64
CA ASP A 51 21.50 0.49 7.86
C ASP A 51 21.48 1.73 6.92
N SER A 52 20.73 1.66 5.81
CA SER A 52 20.52 2.79 4.90
C SER A 52 19.29 3.64 5.25
N VAL A 53 18.45 3.20 6.20
CA VAL A 53 17.30 3.97 6.69
C VAL A 53 17.78 4.85 7.85
N GLN A 54 18.41 5.97 7.52
CA GLN A 54 18.68 7.03 8.48
C GLN A 54 17.39 7.82 8.69
N GLY A 55 16.70 7.54 9.79
CA GLY A 55 15.59 8.36 10.24
C GLY A 55 16.10 9.74 10.62
N GLU A 56 15.53 10.79 10.02
CA GLU A 56 15.76 12.15 10.48
C GLU A 56 14.96 12.35 11.78
N VAL A 57 15.67 12.51 12.90
CA VAL A 57 15.05 12.76 14.20
C VAL A 57 14.71 14.25 14.27
N TYR A 58 13.45 14.58 14.02
CA TYR A 58 12.94 15.93 14.21
C TYR A 58 12.46 16.09 15.66
N ASN A 59 13.23 16.81 16.49
CA ASN A 59 12.78 17.20 17.81
C ASN A 59 11.79 18.36 17.66
N GLN A 60 10.50 18.05 17.64
CA GLN A 60 9.48 19.06 17.80
C GLN A 60 9.52 19.51 19.26
N ILE A 61 10.03 20.72 19.50
CA ILE A 61 10.06 21.36 20.82
C ILE A 61 8.62 21.77 21.14
N ASN A 62 7.78 20.79 21.43
CA ASN A 62 6.50 21.04 22.07
C ASN A 62 6.84 21.25 23.55
N ASP A 63 6.60 22.47 24.05
CA ASP A 63 6.82 22.87 25.45
C ASP A 63 5.97 22.06 26.47
N VAL A 64 5.23 21.06 25.98
CA VAL A 64 4.41 20.13 26.75
C VAL A 64 5.21 18.85 26.99
N VAL A 65 6.23 18.96 27.85
CA VAL A 65 6.90 17.77 28.40
C VAL A 65 5.94 17.11 29.39
N ARG A 66 5.28 16.04 28.97
CA ARG A 66 4.64 15.12 29.93
C ARG A 66 5.73 14.34 30.65
N GLU A 67 5.50 14.05 31.93
CA GLU A 67 6.40 13.26 32.80
C GLU A 67 6.76 11.88 32.24
N ASP A 68 6.03 11.39 31.22
CA ASP A 68 6.25 10.11 30.53
C ASP A 68 7.17 10.21 29.29
N GLY A 69 7.62 11.41 28.92
CA GLY A 69 8.47 11.63 27.75
C GLY A 69 7.74 11.57 26.40
N ASN A 70 6.40 11.58 26.40
CA ASN A 70 5.60 11.63 25.18
C ASN A 70 5.37 13.08 24.72
N THR A 71 5.70 13.37 23.46
CA THR A 71 5.57 14.70 22.83
C THR A 71 4.24 14.88 22.08
N VAL A 72 3.42 13.82 21.98
CA VAL A 72 2.12 13.87 21.28
C VAL A 72 1.14 14.76 22.02
N ASP A 73 0.80 15.90 21.42
CA ASP A 73 -0.32 16.73 21.86
C ASP A 73 -1.61 16.30 21.16
N ARG A 74 -2.57 15.78 21.92
CA ARG A 74 -3.85 15.33 21.38
C ARG A 74 -4.58 16.46 20.65
N ASP A 75 -4.54 17.68 21.16
CA ASP A 75 -5.31 18.78 20.57
C ASP A 75 -4.70 19.22 19.24
N GLU A 76 -3.37 19.21 19.14
CA GLU A 76 -2.64 19.47 17.89
C GLU A 76 -2.89 18.37 16.86
N GLU A 77 -2.76 17.10 17.25
CA GLU A 77 -2.98 15.95 16.37
C GLU A 77 -4.43 15.88 15.87
N MET A 78 -5.40 16.13 16.76
CA MET A 78 -6.80 16.21 16.38
C MET A 78 -7.04 17.37 15.40
N THR A 79 -6.42 18.53 15.62
CA THR A 79 -6.50 19.67 14.69
C THR A 79 -5.95 19.33 13.31
N SER A 80 -4.79 18.68 13.25
CA SER A 80 -4.18 18.19 12.00
C SER A 80 -5.08 17.18 11.28
N LEU A 81 -5.69 16.25 12.01
CA LEU A 81 -6.65 15.29 11.48
C LEU A 81 -7.88 16.02 10.90
N PHE A 82 -8.45 16.98 11.63
CA PHE A 82 -9.58 17.77 11.15
C PHE A 82 -9.23 18.57 9.90
N GLN A 83 -8.03 19.15 9.83
CA GLN A 83 -7.56 19.86 8.64
C GLN A 83 -7.48 18.94 7.42
N ASN A 84 -6.91 17.74 7.57
CA ASN A 84 -6.84 16.75 6.50
C ASN A 84 -8.24 16.33 6.02
N GLN A 85 -9.16 16.09 6.95
CA GLN A 85 -10.55 15.74 6.63
C GLN A 85 -11.27 16.89 5.90
N LEU A 86 -11.06 18.13 6.32
CA LEU A 86 -11.65 19.32 5.69
C LEU A 86 -11.14 19.48 4.25
N LEU A 87 -9.83 19.38 4.03
CA LEU A 87 -9.22 19.45 2.71
C LEU A 87 -9.73 18.36 1.78
N TYR A 88 -9.84 17.12 2.28
CA TYR A 88 -10.39 16.01 1.51
C TYR A 88 -11.84 16.27 1.08
N ASN A 89 -12.69 16.70 2.02
CA ASN A 89 -14.09 17.00 1.72
C ASN A 89 -14.21 18.13 0.69
N ALA A 90 -13.44 19.19 0.84
CA ALA A 90 -13.41 20.30 -0.12
C ALA A 90 -12.97 19.84 -1.52
N ALA A 91 -11.91 19.02 -1.61
CA ALA A 91 -11.45 18.45 -2.87
C ALA A 91 -12.52 17.58 -3.53
N ALA A 92 -13.19 16.71 -2.76
CA ALA A 92 -14.27 15.86 -3.25
C ALA A 92 -15.43 16.70 -3.81
N ASP A 93 -15.82 17.78 -3.14
CA ASP A 93 -16.90 18.66 -3.59
C ASP A 93 -16.53 19.47 -4.85
N LEU A 94 -15.27 19.90 -4.98
CA LEU A 94 -14.78 20.51 -6.21
C LEU A 94 -14.82 19.53 -7.38
N VAL A 95 -14.41 18.28 -7.17
CA VAL A 95 -14.49 17.23 -8.20
C VAL A 95 -15.94 16.96 -8.60
N LYS A 96 -16.87 16.84 -7.65
CA LYS A 96 -18.31 16.69 -7.93
C LYS A 96 -18.84 17.84 -8.79
N LYS A 97 -18.51 19.09 -8.44
CA LYS A 97 -18.92 20.27 -9.22
C LYS A 97 -18.37 20.23 -10.64
N LYS A 98 -17.09 19.89 -10.82
CA LYS A 98 -16.47 19.75 -12.14
C LYS A 98 -17.15 18.69 -13.00
N LEU A 99 -17.43 17.51 -12.43
CA LEU A 99 -18.16 16.45 -13.11
C LEU A 99 -19.60 16.87 -13.46
N GLY A 100 -20.27 17.60 -12.56
CA GLY A 100 -21.58 18.19 -12.83
C GLY A 100 -21.58 19.15 -14.01
N MET A 101 -20.58 20.05 -14.08
CA MET A 101 -20.42 20.96 -15.22
C MET A 101 -20.14 20.22 -16.53
N LEU A 102 -19.30 19.18 -16.51
CA LEU A 102 -19.04 18.35 -17.69
C LEU A 102 -20.30 17.62 -18.15
N LYS A 103 -21.08 17.06 -17.22
CA LYS A 103 -22.36 16.43 -17.54
C LYS A 103 -23.33 17.43 -18.16
N TYR A 104 -23.43 18.64 -17.58
CA TYR A 104 -24.26 19.70 -18.12
C TYR A 104 -23.86 20.08 -19.55
N ALA A 105 -22.57 20.32 -19.79
CA ALA A 105 -22.06 20.66 -21.12
C ALA A 105 -22.36 19.58 -22.17
N ILE A 106 -22.28 18.30 -21.80
CA ILE A 106 -22.54 17.17 -22.72
C ILE A 106 -24.05 16.91 -22.91
N SER A 107 -24.87 17.12 -21.88
CA SER A 107 -26.31 16.80 -21.92
C SER A 107 -27.20 17.95 -22.43
N ASP A 108 -26.85 19.21 -22.13
CA ASP A 108 -27.71 20.39 -22.41
C ASP A 108 -27.13 21.30 -23.51
N GLY A 109 -25.82 21.24 -23.77
CA GLY A 109 -25.15 22.03 -24.82
C GLY A 109 -25.24 21.46 -26.24
N GLY A 110 -26.04 20.40 -26.44
CA GLY A 110 -26.20 19.69 -27.72
C GLY A 110 -27.51 19.96 -28.46
N HIS A 111 -28.32 20.92 -27.98
CA HIS A 111 -29.54 21.39 -28.63
C HIS A 111 -29.40 22.85 -29.08
#